data_AF-A0A0K0F6J5-F1
#
_entry.id   AF-A0A0K0F6J5-F1
#
_cell.length_a   1.000
_cell.length_b   1.000
_cell.length_c   1.000
_cell.angle_alpha   90.00
_cell.angle_beta   90.00
_cell.angle_gamma   90.00
#
_symmetry.space_group_name_H-M   'P 1'
#
loop_
_entity.id
_entity.type
_entity.pdbx_description
1 polymer ?
#
loop_
_entity_poly.entity_id
_entity_poly.type
_entity_poly.pdbx_seq_one_letter_code
_entity_poly.pdbx_strand_id
1 'polypeptide(L)'
;MASVNELTKEEFERIQAEHREYVENIKIEYSFGCYKENKPDSCHLLGQWFEVIEKNFEESYNLFKDNCLTRKYSQSCYKYANYRMNGIKEKPERLEELIDAFKMACDGDVASGCQTLGLIYWNAEKGRSSNPELAVKYLERACELGNAMACFRLSNWFLDSEEERKKESKENKPLKFGFVQKDTEKALSFAIRACDLGYSRGCIYAALMYRGKDGFPLDKDKAADYIKKAKEIEGLANKTNLGIDFTGQ
;
A
#
# COMPACT_ATOMS: atom_id res chain seq x y z
N MET A 1 -23.12 24.53 -31.92
CA MET A 1 -22.34 23.27 -31.99
C MET A 1 -20.89 23.66 -32.10
N ALA A 2 -20.11 23.55 -31.02
CA ALA A 2 -18.69 23.88 -31.05
C ALA A 2 -17.97 22.72 -31.77
N SER A 3 -17.28 23.02 -32.88
CA SER A 3 -16.45 22.06 -33.58
C SER A 3 -15.24 21.72 -32.71
N VAL A 4 -15.13 20.46 -32.29
CA VAL A 4 -13.85 19.94 -31.80
C VAL A 4 -12.91 19.95 -33.00
N ASN A 5 -11.88 20.80 -32.95
CA ASN A 5 -10.90 20.90 -34.02
C ASN A 5 -10.09 19.59 -34.03
N GLU A 6 -10.26 18.76 -35.06
CA GLU A 6 -9.45 17.54 -35.22
C GLU A 6 -8.02 17.94 -35.58
N LEU A 7 -7.05 17.51 -34.75
CA LEU A 7 -5.63 17.71 -34.99
C LEU A 7 -5.22 17.06 -36.32
N THR A 8 -4.45 17.79 -37.12
CA THR A 8 -3.83 17.18 -38.29
C THR A 8 -2.77 16.15 -37.86
N LYS A 9 -2.49 15.17 -38.73
CA LYS A 9 -1.47 14.15 -38.45
C LYS A 9 -0.10 14.77 -38.16
N GLU A 10 0.27 15.82 -38.90
CA GLU A 10 1.54 16.53 -38.72
C GLU A 10 1.61 17.26 -37.38
N GLU A 11 0.53 17.92 -36.96
CA GLU A 11 0.47 18.58 -35.64
C GLU A 11 0.52 17.56 -34.50
N PHE A 12 -0.16 16.42 -34.65
CA PHE A 12 -0.08 15.33 -33.68
C PHE A 12 1.34 14.79 -33.55
N GLU A 13 2.01 14.51 -34.68
CA GLU A 13 3.40 14.01 -34.69
C GLU A 13 4.39 15.01 -34.07
N ARG A 14 4.20 16.33 -34.32
CA ARG A 14 5.00 17.39 -33.69
C ARG A 14 4.82 17.42 -32.17
N ILE A 15 3.58 17.41 -31.68
CA ILE A 15 3.28 17.40 -30.24
C ILE A 15 3.91 16.16 -29.57
N GLN A 16 3.80 14.99 -30.21
CA GLN A 16 4.43 13.77 -29.68
C GLN A 16 5.97 13.87 -29.67
N ALA A 17 6.58 14.55 -30.63
CA ALA A 17 8.03 14.78 -30.63
C ALA A 17 8.46 15.70 -29.49
N GLU A 18 7.76 16.82 -29.30
CA GLU A 18 7.99 17.75 -28.18
C GLU A 18 7.84 17.06 -26.82
N HIS A 19 6.82 16.20 -26.67
CA HIS A 19 6.63 15.41 -25.46
C HIS A 19 7.78 14.43 -25.21
N ARG A 20 8.28 13.74 -26.26
CA ARG A 20 9.44 12.84 -26.12
C ARG A 20 10.69 13.59 -25.70
N GLU A 21 10.97 14.74 -26.31
CA GLU A 21 12.11 15.58 -25.95
C GLU A 21 12.02 16.04 -24.49
N TYR A 22 10.85 16.48 -24.04
CA TYR A 22 10.62 16.86 -22.65
C TYR A 22 10.90 15.71 -21.67
N VAL A 23 10.44 14.49 -21.97
CA VAL A 23 10.70 13.31 -21.13
C VAL A 23 12.18 12.95 -21.06
N GLU A 24 12.92 13.11 -22.16
CA GLU A 24 14.38 12.91 -22.16
C GLU A 24 15.11 13.99 -21.36
N ASN A 25 14.69 15.26 -21.46
CA ASN A 25 15.30 16.35 -20.68
C ASN A 25 15.10 16.13 -19.17
N ILE A 26 13.93 15.64 -18.75
CA ILE A 26 13.67 15.25 -17.36
C ILE A 26 14.66 14.17 -16.89
N LYS A 27 14.91 13.15 -17.71
CA LYS A 27 15.87 12.09 -17.37
C LYS A 27 17.27 12.67 -17.13
N ILE A 28 17.70 13.64 -17.94
CA ILE A 28 18.99 14.31 -17.79
C ILE A 28 19.05 15.03 -16.44
N GLU A 29 18.01 15.76 -16.06
CA GLU A 29 17.93 16.44 -14.76
C GLU A 29 18.02 15.43 -13.59
N TYR A 30 17.22 14.35 -13.64
CA TYR A 30 17.25 13.31 -12.61
C TYR A 30 18.63 12.63 -12.52
N SER A 31 19.25 12.37 -13.67
CA SER A 31 20.59 11.78 -13.77
C SER A 31 21.66 12.69 -13.19
N PHE A 32 21.62 13.98 -13.51
CA PHE A 32 22.54 14.97 -12.97
C PHE A 32 22.37 15.09 -11.45
N GLY A 33 21.13 15.25 -10.97
CA GLY A 33 20.85 15.32 -9.53
C GLY A 33 21.31 14.08 -8.78
N CYS A 34 21.08 12.89 -9.33
CA CYS A 34 21.50 11.65 -8.69
C CYS A 34 23.03 11.48 -8.68
N TYR A 35 23.69 11.58 -9.84
CA TYR A 35 25.09 11.20 -9.97
C TYR A 35 26.08 12.33 -9.72
N LYS A 36 25.70 13.59 -9.93
CA LYS A 36 26.58 14.75 -9.73
C LYS A 36 26.31 15.47 -8.43
N GLU A 37 25.04 15.64 -8.07
CA GLU A 37 24.66 16.34 -6.84
C GLU A 37 24.40 15.40 -5.66
N ASN A 38 24.38 14.09 -5.90
CA ASN A 38 24.17 13.06 -4.88
C ASN A 38 22.80 13.18 -4.16
N LYS A 39 21.80 13.75 -4.83
CA LYS A 39 20.46 14.02 -4.29
C LYS A 39 19.62 12.73 -4.22
N PRO A 40 19.18 12.29 -3.02
CA PRO A 40 18.44 11.03 -2.87
C PRO A 40 17.09 11.02 -3.60
N ASP A 41 16.38 12.14 -3.61
CA ASP A 41 15.12 12.33 -4.32
C ASP A 41 15.32 12.23 -5.85
N SER A 42 16.38 12.83 -6.38
CA SER A 42 16.72 12.70 -7.80
C SER A 42 17.06 11.26 -8.20
N CYS A 43 17.81 10.53 -7.36
CA CYS A 43 18.07 9.10 -7.60
C CYS A 43 16.79 8.26 -7.57
N HIS A 44 15.84 8.59 -6.69
CA HIS A 44 14.55 7.92 -6.66
C HIS A 44 13.74 8.18 -7.94
N LEU A 45 13.66 9.43 -8.37
CA LEU A 45 12.96 9.82 -9.61
C LEU A 45 13.59 9.18 -10.85
N LEU A 46 14.92 9.08 -10.89
CA LEU A 46 15.62 8.37 -11.96
C LEU A 46 15.26 6.88 -11.98
N GLY A 47 15.19 6.24 -10.81
CA GLY A 47 14.75 4.85 -10.69
C GLY A 47 13.33 4.64 -11.21
N GLN A 48 12.40 5.52 -10.82
CA GLN A 48 11.01 5.50 -11.32
C GLN A 48 10.93 5.73 -12.84
N TRP A 49 11.77 6.60 -13.38
CA TRP A 49 11.84 6.83 -14.82
C TRP A 49 12.26 5.54 -15.56
N PHE A 50 13.28 4.84 -15.07
CA PHE A 50 13.66 3.54 -15.64
C PHE A 50 12.57 2.48 -15.48
N GLU A 51 11.85 2.46 -14.36
CA GLU A 51 10.74 1.54 -14.10
C GLU A 51 9.56 1.75 -15.07
N VAL A 52 9.11 3.00 -15.23
CA VAL A 52 7.85 3.32 -15.90
C VAL A 52 8.03 3.65 -17.39
N ILE A 53 9.07 4.42 -17.73
CA ILE A 53 9.28 4.93 -19.09
C ILE A 53 10.06 3.92 -19.92
N GLU A 54 11.26 3.55 -19.46
CA GLU A 54 12.11 2.59 -20.19
C GLU A 54 11.73 1.14 -19.95
N LYS A 55 10.99 0.86 -18.87
CA LYS A 55 10.71 -0.51 -18.40
C LYS A 55 11.99 -1.32 -18.18
N ASN A 56 13.07 -0.64 -17.80
CA ASN A 56 14.33 -1.23 -17.43
C ASN A 56 14.34 -1.50 -15.91
N PHE A 57 13.80 -2.66 -15.55
CA PHE A 57 13.68 -3.08 -14.15
C PHE A 57 15.04 -3.33 -13.48
N GLU A 58 16.10 -3.61 -14.23
CA GLU A 58 17.43 -3.86 -13.68
C GLU A 58 18.10 -2.56 -13.21
N GLU A 59 18.11 -1.54 -14.06
CA GLU A 59 18.65 -0.22 -13.69
C GLU A 59 17.83 0.43 -12.57
N SER A 60 16.49 0.34 -12.66
CA SER A 60 15.61 0.79 -11.59
C SER A 60 15.92 0.11 -10.25
N TYR A 61 16.05 -1.23 -10.25
CA TYR A 61 16.40 -1.99 -9.05
C TYR A 61 17.73 -1.51 -8.44
N ASN A 62 18.77 -1.37 -9.28
CA ASN A 62 20.09 -0.95 -8.82
C ASN A 62 20.08 0.45 -8.21
N LEU A 63 19.34 1.39 -8.82
CA LEU A 63 19.16 2.75 -8.29
C LEU A 63 18.42 2.74 -6.95
N PHE A 64 17.32 1.99 -6.83
CA PHE A 64 16.59 1.89 -5.56
C PHE A 64 17.41 1.22 -4.47
N LYS A 65 18.14 0.15 -4.81
CA LYS A 65 19.06 -0.55 -3.89
C LYS A 65 20.15 0.38 -3.40
N ASP A 66 20.89 1.03 -4.30
CA ASP A 66 21.97 1.95 -3.93
C ASP A 66 21.45 3.10 -3.07
N ASN A 67 20.37 3.77 -3.51
CA ASN A 67 19.79 4.90 -2.79
C ASN A 67 19.24 4.50 -1.41
N CYS A 68 18.68 3.29 -1.27
CA CYS A 68 18.27 2.78 0.04
C CYS A 68 19.48 2.50 0.94
N LEU A 69 20.45 1.73 0.46
CA LEU A 69 21.54 1.23 1.30
C LEU A 69 22.57 2.30 1.65
N THR A 70 22.81 3.27 0.77
CA THR A 70 23.82 4.32 0.97
C THR A 70 23.23 5.61 1.53
N ARG A 71 22.08 6.05 1.01
CA ARG A 71 21.46 7.34 1.36
C ARG A 71 20.25 7.19 2.29
N LYS A 72 19.80 5.96 2.57
CA LYS A 72 18.67 5.65 3.47
C LYS A 72 17.38 6.37 3.08
N TYR A 73 17.17 6.56 1.77
CA TYR A 73 15.98 7.24 1.27
C TYR A 73 14.77 6.33 1.34
N SER A 74 13.80 6.68 2.16
CA SER A 74 12.69 5.80 2.58
C SER A 74 11.84 5.28 1.42
N GLN A 75 11.55 6.11 0.41
CA GLN A 75 10.79 5.72 -0.78
C GLN A 75 11.57 4.71 -1.64
N SER A 76 12.89 4.88 -1.73
CA SER A 76 13.75 3.90 -2.42
C SER A 76 13.88 2.60 -1.63
N CYS A 77 13.91 2.65 -0.30
CA CYS A 77 13.91 1.43 0.51
C CYS A 77 12.62 0.62 0.35
N TYR A 78 11.47 1.28 0.25
CA TYR A 78 10.21 0.62 -0.08
C TYR A 78 10.26 -0.07 -1.44
N LYS A 79 10.68 0.65 -2.49
CA LYS A 79 10.80 0.09 -3.85
C LYS A 79 11.80 -1.06 -3.91
N TYR A 80 13.00 -0.89 -3.34
CA TYR A 80 14.00 -1.95 -3.24
C TYR A 80 13.45 -3.24 -2.60
N ALA A 81 12.77 -3.11 -1.45
CA ALA A 81 12.17 -4.25 -0.77
C ALA A 81 11.04 -4.90 -1.59
N ASN A 82 10.19 -4.12 -2.26
CA ASN A 82 9.13 -4.62 -3.11
C ASN A 82 9.66 -5.37 -4.35
N TYR A 83 10.72 -4.88 -4.99
CA TYR A 83 11.37 -5.58 -6.09
C TYR A 83 11.84 -6.99 -5.68
N ARG A 84 12.46 -7.08 -4.49
CA ARG A 84 12.88 -8.35 -3.89
C ARG A 84 11.67 -9.23 -3.57
N MET A 85 10.65 -8.67 -2.92
CA MET A 85 9.43 -9.38 -2.53
C MET A 85 8.67 -9.98 -3.72
N ASN A 86 8.59 -9.25 -4.83
CA ASN A 86 7.96 -9.68 -6.08
C ASN A 86 8.84 -10.64 -6.90
N GLY A 87 10.08 -10.88 -6.48
CA GLY A 87 11.00 -11.81 -7.12
C GLY A 87 11.58 -11.32 -8.44
N ILE A 88 11.56 -10.00 -8.70
CA ILE A 88 12.10 -9.41 -9.93
C ILE A 88 13.63 -9.51 -9.95
N LYS A 89 14.30 -9.21 -8.82
CA LYS A 89 15.75 -9.35 -8.61
C LYS A 89 16.03 -9.71 -7.15
N GLU A 90 17.07 -10.51 -6.91
CA GLU A 90 17.56 -10.89 -5.57
C GLU A 90 16.42 -11.27 -4.60
N LYS A 91 15.53 -12.16 -5.05
CA LYS A 91 14.40 -12.66 -4.27
C LYS A 91 14.89 -13.13 -2.90
N PRO A 92 14.25 -12.70 -1.79
CA PRO A 92 14.71 -13.10 -0.47
C PRO A 92 14.38 -14.57 -0.24
N GLU A 93 15.24 -15.26 0.51
CA GLU A 93 14.94 -16.61 0.99
C GLU A 93 13.91 -16.56 2.13
N ARG A 94 13.98 -15.51 2.96
CA ARG A 94 13.09 -15.28 4.11
C ARG A 94 12.60 -13.84 4.18
N LEU A 95 11.38 -13.63 4.67
CA LEU A 95 10.79 -12.29 4.81
C LEU A 95 11.57 -11.43 5.81
N GLU A 96 12.24 -12.06 6.77
CA GLU A 96 13.18 -11.42 7.70
C GLU A 96 14.21 -10.52 7.00
N GLU A 97 14.68 -10.90 5.81
CA GLU A 97 15.67 -10.12 5.04
C GLU A 97 15.13 -8.78 4.50
N LEU A 98 13.81 -8.58 4.52
CA LEU A 98 13.16 -7.35 4.06
C LEU A 98 12.84 -6.40 5.22
N ILE A 99 12.98 -6.84 6.48
CA ILE A 99 12.57 -6.08 7.66
C ILE A 99 13.26 -4.71 7.71
N ASP A 100 14.58 -4.66 7.52
CA ASP A 100 15.33 -3.41 7.64
C ASP A 100 14.91 -2.38 6.58
N ALA A 101 14.72 -2.83 5.34
CA ALA A 101 14.32 -1.94 4.24
C ALA A 101 12.89 -1.41 4.44
N PHE A 102 11.93 -2.27 4.83
CA PHE A 102 10.58 -1.82 5.15
C PHE A 102 10.51 -0.97 6.42
N LYS A 103 11.39 -1.21 7.39
CA LYS A 103 11.53 -0.37 8.57
C LYS A 103 12.01 1.03 8.20
N MET A 104 13.07 1.15 7.39
CA MET A 104 13.53 2.46 6.90
C MET A 104 12.46 3.20 6.09
N ALA A 105 11.68 2.46 5.29
CA ALA A 105 10.53 3.02 4.58
C ALA A 105 9.48 3.56 5.57
N CYS A 106 9.11 2.76 6.57
CA CYS A 106 8.11 3.14 7.57
C CYS A 106 8.56 4.29 8.50
N ASP A 107 9.83 4.30 8.87
CA ASP A 107 10.42 5.36 9.70
C ASP A 107 10.44 6.71 8.95
N GLY A 108 10.50 6.70 7.61
CA GLY A 108 10.31 7.90 6.78
C GLY A 108 8.91 8.04 6.19
N ASP A 109 7.89 7.62 6.94
CA ASP A 109 6.47 7.86 6.68
C ASP A 109 5.92 7.28 5.36
N VAL A 110 6.61 6.29 4.77
CA VAL A 110 6.04 5.52 3.66
C VAL A 110 5.01 4.53 4.22
N ALA A 111 3.74 4.92 4.18
CA ALA A 111 2.63 4.18 4.79
C ALA A 111 2.57 2.70 4.34
N SER A 112 2.83 2.42 3.05
CA SER A 112 2.88 1.05 2.53
C SER A 112 4.06 0.24 3.08
N GLY A 113 5.18 0.88 3.41
CA GLY A 113 6.30 0.23 4.09
C GLY A 113 5.92 -0.23 5.50
N CYS A 114 5.23 0.64 6.26
CA CYS A 114 4.65 0.28 7.56
C CYS A 114 3.64 -0.87 7.43
N GLN A 115 2.77 -0.80 6.41
CA GLN A 115 1.75 -1.82 6.18
C GLN A 115 2.38 -3.19 5.89
N THR A 116 3.40 -3.27 5.04
CA THR A 116 4.09 -4.53 4.73
C THR A 116 4.88 -5.03 5.94
N LEU A 117 5.54 -4.15 6.69
CA LEU A 117 6.26 -4.53 7.91
C LEU A 117 5.31 -5.13 8.96
N GLY A 118 4.13 -4.54 9.13
CA GLY A 118 3.08 -5.09 9.98
C GLY A 118 2.66 -6.50 9.55
N LEU A 119 2.55 -6.76 8.24
CA LEU A 119 2.28 -8.11 7.74
C LEU A 119 3.44 -9.07 7.95
N ILE A 120 4.70 -8.64 7.81
CA ILE A 120 5.86 -9.50 8.07
C ILE A 120 5.82 -9.98 9.53
N TYR A 121 5.58 -9.09 10.49
CA TYR A 121 5.45 -9.47 11.89
C TYR A 121 4.19 -10.29 12.19
N TRP A 122 3.10 -10.07 11.46
CA TRP A 122 1.90 -10.90 11.57
C TRP A 122 2.17 -12.34 11.17
N ASN A 123 3.01 -12.56 10.16
CA ASN A 123 3.35 -13.89 9.68
C ASN A 123 4.48 -14.51 10.52
N ALA A 124 4.30 -15.78 10.87
CA ALA A 124 5.40 -16.63 11.31
C ALA A 124 6.09 -17.26 10.07
N GLU A 125 7.39 -17.43 10.15
CA GLU A 125 8.18 -18.12 9.13
C GLU A 125 9.18 -19.09 9.78
N LYS A 126 9.88 -19.89 8.97
CA LYS A 126 10.84 -20.87 9.49
C LYS A 126 11.94 -20.14 10.29
N GLY A 127 11.99 -20.40 11.60
CA GLY A 127 12.96 -19.80 12.51
C GLY A 127 12.55 -18.45 13.10
N ARG A 128 11.37 -17.90 12.76
CA ARG A 128 10.86 -16.66 13.34
C ARG A 128 9.35 -16.75 13.60
N SER A 129 8.97 -16.69 14.88
CA SER A 129 7.56 -16.63 15.27
C SER A 129 6.91 -15.31 14.83
N SER A 130 5.58 -15.30 14.73
CA SER A 130 4.82 -14.06 14.58
C SER A 130 4.95 -13.20 15.85
N ASN A 131 4.77 -11.89 15.68
CA ASN A 131 4.71 -10.90 16.75
C ASN A 131 3.48 -10.00 16.50
N PRO A 132 2.31 -10.40 17.03
CA PRO A 132 1.06 -9.66 16.82
C PRO A 132 1.11 -8.22 17.35
N GLU A 133 1.83 -7.97 18.44
CA GLU A 133 1.94 -6.65 19.06
C GLU A 133 2.67 -5.68 18.13
N LEU A 134 3.81 -6.09 17.54
CA LEU A 134 4.50 -5.30 16.53
C LEU A 134 3.69 -5.17 15.25
N ALA A 135 3.01 -6.25 14.83
CA ALA A 135 2.15 -6.21 13.65
C ALA A 135 1.07 -5.14 13.76
N VAL A 136 0.36 -5.10 14.89
CA VAL A 136 -0.65 -4.07 15.18
C VAL A 136 -0.02 -2.69 15.18
N LYS A 137 1.09 -2.49 15.90
CA LYS A 137 1.78 -1.19 15.97
C LYS A 137 2.13 -0.62 14.60
N TYR A 138 2.69 -1.44 13.71
CA TYR A 138 3.06 -0.98 12.36
C TYR A 138 1.85 -0.75 11.46
N LEU A 139 0.79 -1.56 11.57
CA LEU A 139 -0.46 -1.28 10.86
C LEU A 139 -1.16 -0.02 11.38
N GLU A 140 -1.11 0.26 12.68
CA GLU A 140 -1.68 1.49 13.27
C GLU A 140 -0.98 2.71 12.70
N ARG A 141 0.36 2.70 12.68
CA ARG A 141 1.14 3.74 12.02
C ARG A 141 0.81 3.89 10.52
N ALA A 142 0.68 2.78 9.79
CA ALA A 142 0.27 2.83 8.38
C ALA A 142 -1.12 3.47 8.21
N CYS A 143 -2.06 3.14 9.09
CA CYS A 143 -3.41 3.69 9.11
C CYS A 143 -3.42 5.20 9.44
N GLU A 144 -2.60 5.64 10.41
CA GLU A 144 -2.39 7.05 10.75
C GLU A 144 -1.84 7.85 9.56
N LEU A 145 -0.93 7.25 8.80
CA LEU A 145 -0.37 7.79 7.55
C LEU A 145 -1.32 7.71 6.34
N GLY A 146 -2.58 7.31 6.56
CA GLY A 146 -3.61 7.31 5.52
C GLY A 146 -3.70 6.04 4.67
N ASN A 147 -3.01 4.96 5.03
CA ASN A 147 -3.19 3.68 4.35
C ASN A 147 -4.53 3.03 4.76
N ALA A 148 -5.56 3.21 3.92
CA ALA A 148 -6.90 2.72 4.19
C ALA A 148 -6.97 1.19 4.33
N MET A 149 -6.13 0.46 3.59
CA MET A 149 -6.05 -0.99 3.67
C MET A 149 -5.49 -1.46 5.02
N ALA A 150 -4.52 -0.75 5.60
CA ALA A 150 -4.00 -1.03 6.93
C ALA A 150 -5.09 -0.85 8.01
N CYS A 151 -5.84 0.25 7.96
CA CYS A 151 -7.00 0.46 8.83
C CYS A 151 -8.00 -0.69 8.70
N PHE A 152 -8.38 -1.05 7.48
CA PHE A 152 -9.32 -2.15 7.26
C PHE A 152 -8.81 -3.49 7.79
N ARG A 153 -7.51 -3.78 7.63
CA ARG A 153 -6.90 -5.00 8.16
C ARG A 153 -6.95 -5.03 9.69
N LEU A 154 -6.63 -3.93 10.36
CA LEU A 154 -6.78 -3.83 11.82
C LEU A 154 -8.23 -4.09 12.24
N SER A 155 -9.19 -3.47 11.56
CA SER A 155 -10.62 -3.72 11.81
C SER A 155 -10.94 -5.22 11.76
N ASN A 156 -10.47 -5.93 10.73
CA ASN A 156 -10.66 -7.38 10.60
C ASN A 156 -9.94 -8.16 11.70
N TRP A 157 -8.71 -7.80 12.07
CA TRP A 157 -7.97 -8.52 13.11
C TRP A 157 -8.60 -8.41 14.50
N PHE A 158 -9.34 -7.33 14.77
CA PHE A 158 -10.10 -7.14 16.02
C PHE A 158 -11.53 -7.71 15.96
N LEU A 159 -11.99 -8.25 14.81
CA LEU A 159 -13.32 -8.86 14.70
C LEU A 159 -13.40 -10.29 15.22
N ASP A 160 -12.41 -11.11 14.87
CA ASP A 160 -12.48 -12.55 15.07
C ASP A 160 -12.06 -12.94 16.49
N SER A 161 -12.88 -13.76 17.15
CA SER A 161 -12.49 -14.41 18.40
C SER A 161 -11.50 -15.55 18.17
N GLU A 162 -10.78 -15.92 19.24
CA GLU A 162 -9.88 -17.08 19.22
C GLU A 162 -10.60 -18.38 18.85
N GLU A 163 -11.84 -18.54 19.28
CA GLU A 163 -12.67 -19.71 18.99
C GLU A 163 -13.08 -19.78 17.52
N GLU A 164 -13.43 -18.64 16.91
CA GLU A 164 -13.74 -18.54 15.48
C GLU A 164 -12.51 -18.87 14.63
N ARG A 165 -11.34 -18.35 15.00
CA ARG A 165 -10.08 -18.69 14.30
C ARG A 165 -9.66 -20.15 14.44
N LYS A 166 -9.89 -20.77 15.62
CA LYS A 166 -9.63 -22.20 15.81
C LYS A 166 -10.53 -23.08 14.96
N LYS A 167 -11.77 -22.67 14.69
CA LYS A 167 -12.71 -23.38 13.80
C LYS A 167 -12.28 -23.31 12.33
N GLU A 168 -11.68 -22.20 11.91
CA GLU A 168 -11.12 -22.04 10.56
C GLU A 168 -9.81 -22.81 10.35
N SER A 169 -9.01 -22.95 11.41
CA SER A 169 -7.81 -23.79 11.43
C SER A 169 -8.18 -25.28 11.48
N LYS A 170 -8.69 -25.82 10.38
CA LYS A 170 -8.87 -27.27 10.20
C LYS A 170 -7.53 -27.98 10.48
N GLU A 171 -7.58 -28.99 11.35
CA GLU A 171 -6.49 -29.93 11.66
C GLU A 171 -5.23 -29.34 12.28
N ASN A 172 -5.18 -29.12 13.60
CA ASN A 172 -3.96 -29.13 14.47
C ASN A 172 -2.66 -28.54 13.88
N LYS A 173 -2.74 -27.60 12.95
CA LYS A 173 -1.60 -26.97 12.29
C LYS A 173 -1.29 -25.71 13.09
N PRO A 174 -0.01 -25.48 13.43
CA PRO A 174 0.37 -24.24 14.11
C PRO A 174 -0.07 -23.05 13.25
N LEU A 175 -0.79 -22.11 13.87
CA LEU A 175 -1.24 -20.88 13.23
C LEU A 175 0.00 -20.16 12.69
N LYS A 176 0.09 -20.03 11.36
CA LYS A 176 1.18 -19.30 10.69
C LYS A 176 1.04 -17.78 10.84
N PHE A 177 0.01 -17.32 11.54
CA PHE A 177 -0.38 -15.94 11.66
C PHE A 177 -0.50 -15.53 13.13
N GLY A 178 -0.33 -14.24 13.40
CA GLY A 178 -0.53 -13.66 14.70
C GLY A 178 -1.98 -13.76 15.18
N PHE A 179 -2.18 -13.61 16.48
CA PHE A 179 -3.49 -13.55 17.10
C PHE A 179 -3.64 -12.25 17.90
N VAL A 180 -4.80 -11.62 17.80
CA VAL A 180 -5.21 -10.41 18.52
C VAL A 180 -6.60 -10.67 19.06
N GLN A 181 -6.82 -10.28 20.31
CA GLN A 181 -8.12 -10.47 20.96
C GLN A 181 -9.18 -9.59 20.32
N LYS A 182 -10.40 -10.13 20.23
CA LYS A 182 -11.56 -9.40 19.72
C LYS A 182 -11.79 -8.13 20.54
N ASP A 183 -11.98 -7.02 19.86
CA ASP A 183 -12.25 -5.70 20.45
C ASP A 183 -13.23 -4.96 19.53
N THR A 184 -14.50 -4.89 19.93
CA THR A 184 -15.57 -4.34 19.09
C THR A 184 -15.43 -2.82 18.90
N GLU A 185 -14.84 -2.11 19.86
CA GLU A 185 -14.62 -0.67 19.75
C GLU A 185 -13.51 -0.37 18.74
N LYS A 186 -12.37 -1.07 18.85
CA LYS A 186 -11.28 -0.94 17.87
C LYS A 186 -11.68 -1.43 16.48
N ALA A 187 -12.39 -2.56 16.40
CA ALA A 187 -12.85 -3.09 15.12
C ALA A 187 -13.72 -2.06 14.37
N LEU A 188 -14.65 -1.42 15.09
CA LEU A 188 -15.53 -0.40 14.53
C LEU A 188 -14.78 0.89 14.19
N SER A 189 -13.92 1.38 15.08
CA SER A 189 -13.18 2.63 14.85
C SER A 189 -12.26 2.52 13.63
N PHE A 190 -11.56 1.41 13.46
CA PHE A 190 -10.72 1.17 12.28
C PHE A 190 -11.53 0.95 10.99
N ALA A 191 -12.72 0.34 11.07
CA ALA A 191 -13.62 0.23 9.91
C ALA A 191 -14.08 1.61 9.41
N ILE A 192 -14.48 2.46 10.34
CA ILE A 192 -14.88 3.85 10.07
C ILE A 192 -13.70 4.61 9.49
N ARG A 193 -12.50 4.50 10.09
CA ARG A 193 -11.30 5.17 9.55
C ARG A 193 -10.96 4.71 8.14
N ALA A 194 -11.05 3.42 7.84
CA ALA A 194 -10.86 2.90 6.48
C ALA A 194 -11.90 3.47 5.50
N CYS A 195 -13.16 3.58 5.94
CA CYS A 195 -14.24 4.20 5.16
C CYS A 195 -13.96 5.68 4.87
N ASP A 196 -13.50 6.42 5.87
CA ASP A 196 -13.18 7.85 5.74
C ASP A 196 -11.99 8.11 4.81
N LEU A 197 -11.07 7.15 4.72
CA LEU A 197 -9.97 7.15 3.76
C LEU A 197 -10.37 6.63 2.37
N GLY A 198 -11.67 6.45 2.11
CA GLY A 198 -12.19 6.09 0.79
C GLY A 198 -12.16 4.60 0.46
N TYR A 199 -11.96 3.71 1.44
CA TYR A 199 -12.02 2.27 1.20
C TYR A 199 -13.44 1.73 1.42
N SER A 200 -14.15 1.41 0.32
CA SER A 200 -15.59 1.06 0.36
C SER A 200 -15.90 -0.11 1.30
N ARG A 201 -15.02 -1.12 1.37
CA ARG A 201 -15.17 -2.25 2.28
C ARG A 201 -15.15 -1.83 3.76
N GLY A 202 -14.41 -0.78 4.11
CA GLY A 202 -14.45 -0.20 5.45
C GLY A 202 -15.84 0.30 5.81
N CYS A 203 -16.50 0.99 4.88
CA CYS A 203 -17.87 1.46 5.06
C CYS A 203 -18.86 0.31 5.20
N ILE A 204 -18.73 -0.73 4.36
CA ILE A 204 -19.58 -1.93 4.45
C ILE A 204 -19.42 -2.59 5.81
N TYR A 205 -18.20 -2.71 6.33
CA TYR A 205 -17.93 -3.32 7.63
C TYR A 205 -18.50 -2.48 8.78
N ALA A 206 -18.32 -1.16 8.76
CA ALA A 206 -18.95 -0.27 9.72
C ALA A 206 -20.49 -0.43 9.71
N ALA A 207 -21.10 -0.49 8.53
CA ALA A 207 -22.54 -0.72 8.40
C ALA A 207 -23.00 -2.07 8.95
N LEU A 208 -22.22 -3.14 8.73
CA LEU A 208 -22.52 -4.47 9.28
C LEU A 208 -22.43 -4.47 10.80
N MET A 209 -21.41 -3.82 11.37
CA MET A 209 -21.24 -3.68 12.82
C MET A 209 -22.40 -2.91 13.45
N TYR A 210 -22.85 -1.80 12.84
CA TYR A 210 -24.00 -1.03 13.32
C TYR A 210 -25.36 -1.78 13.28
N ARG A 211 -25.41 -3.01 12.76
CA ARG A 211 -26.58 -3.90 12.91
C ARG A 211 -26.69 -4.51 14.32
N GLY A 212 -25.71 -4.29 15.19
CA GLY A 212 -25.83 -4.55 16.63
C GLY A 212 -25.65 -5.99 17.09
N LYS A 213 -24.97 -6.84 16.29
CA LYS A 213 -24.68 -8.23 16.67
C LYS A 213 -23.31 -8.34 17.36
N ASP A 214 -23.07 -9.44 18.07
CA ASP A 214 -21.74 -9.85 18.55
C ASP A 214 -20.97 -8.81 19.39
N GLY A 215 -21.71 -7.97 20.13
CA GLY A 215 -21.17 -6.91 20.98
C GLY A 215 -20.98 -5.55 20.29
N PHE A 216 -21.42 -5.40 19.04
CA PHE A 216 -21.45 -4.12 18.33
C PHE A 216 -22.70 -3.29 18.66
N PRO A 217 -22.66 -1.96 18.50
CA PRO A 217 -23.83 -1.10 18.71
C PRO A 217 -24.91 -1.31 17.65
N LEU A 218 -26.18 -1.23 18.05
CA LEU A 218 -27.32 -1.20 17.13
C LEU A 218 -27.67 0.25 16.78
N ASP A 219 -27.44 0.65 15.54
CA ASP A 219 -27.78 1.97 14.99
C ASP A 219 -28.14 1.82 13.51
N LYS A 220 -29.44 1.72 13.22
CA LYS A 220 -29.92 1.44 11.84
C LYS A 220 -29.67 2.61 10.90
N ASP A 221 -29.68 3.84 11.42
CA ASP A 221 -29.47 5.05 10.63
C ASP A 221 -28.00 5.12 10.19
N LYS A 222 -27.06 4.95 11.12
CA LYS A 222 -25.64 4.82 10.76
C LYS A 222 -25.38 3.66 9.82
N ALA A 223 -26.00 2.51 10.05
CA ALA A 223 -25.86 1.38 9.15
C ALA A 223 -26.28 1.73 7.72
N ALA A 224 -27.39 2.44 7.54
CA ALA A 224 -27.85 2.89 6.22
C ALA A 224 -26.91 3.95 5.61
N ASP A 225 -26.43 4.90 6.42
CA ASP A 225 -25.50 5.96 6.00
C ASP A 225 -24.18 5.38 5.47
N TYR A 226 -23.59 4.43 6.19
CA TYR A 226 -22.35 3.79 5.75
C TYR A 226 -22.53 2.94 4.48
N ILE A 227 -23.69 2.30 4.30
CA ILE A 227 -24.02 1.62 3.02
C ILE A 227 -24.13 2.63 1.87
N LYS A 228 -24.75 3.79 2.11
CA LYS A 228 -24.83 4.85 1.11
C LYS A 228 -23.43 5.37 0.74
N LYS A 229 -22.60 5.65 1.74
CA LYS A 229 -21.21 6.10 1.54
C LYS A 229 -20.37 5.08 0.77
N ALA A 230 -20.52 3.78 1.06
CA ALA A 230 -19.86 2.71 0.30
C ALA A 230 -20.20 2.77 -1.20
N LYS A 231 -21.49 2.91 -1.52
CA LYS A 231 -21.97 3.01 -2.91
C LYS A 231 -21.49 4.28 -3.62
N GLU A 232 -21.39 5.39 -2.90
CA GLU A 232 -20.85 6.64 -3.44
C GLU A 232 -19.37 6.49 -3.81
N ILE A 233 -18.56 5.90 -2.93
CA ILE A 233 -17.15 5.60 -3.20
C ILE A 233 -17.00 4.70 -4.43
N GLU A 234 -17.77 3.60 -4.49
CA GLU A 234 -17.73 2.66 -5.64
C GLU A 234 -18.23 3.32 -6.94
N GLY A 235 -19.26 4.16 -6.84
CA GLY A 235 -19.78 4.92 -7.97
C GLY A 235 -18.76 5.93 -8.53
N LEU A 236 -17.97 6.58 -7.66
CA LEU A 236 -16.88 7.47 -8.06
C LEU A 236 -15.73 6.71 -8.72
N ALA A 237 -15.34 5.55 -8.16
CA ALA A 237 -14.31 4.69 -8.75
C ALA A 237 -14.68 4.25 -10.18
N ASN A 238 -15.92 3.79 -10.37
CA ASN A 238 -16.40 3.35 -11.69
C ASN A 238 -16.49 4.48 -12.73
N LYS A 239 -16.83 5.71 -12.30
CA LYS A 239 -16.95 6.86 -13.21
C LYS A 239 -15.62 7.43 -13.68
N THR A 240 -14.58 7.28 -12.87
CA THR A 240 -13.29 7.94 -13.13
C THR A 240 -12.34 7.09 -13.95
N ASN A 241 -12.69 5.83 -14.29
CA ASN A 241 -11.74 4.83 -14.82
C ASN A 241 -10.44 4.74 -13.98
N LEU A 242 -10.48 5.26 -12.74
CA LEU A 242 -9.52 4.94 -11.71
C LEU A 242 -9.89 3.51 -11.33
N GLY A 243 -9.37 2.55 -12.08
CA GLY A 243 -9.17 1.21 -11.53
C GLY A 243 -8.34 1.43 -10.28
N ILE A 244 -9.00 1.52 -9.12
CA ILE A 244 -8.34 1.72 -7.84
C ILE A 244 -7.69 0.39 -7.48
N ASP A 245 -6.68 0.02 -8.25
CA ASP A 245 -5.70 -0.95 -7.86
C ASP A 245 -4.77 -0.19 -6.90
N PHE A 246 -5.20 -0.08 -5.65
CA PHE A 246 -4.27 0.07 -4.51
C PHE A 246 -3.45 -1.24 -4.39
N THR A 247 -2.81 -1.67 -5.47
CA THR A 247 -1.65 -2.53 -5.38
C THR A 247 -0.47 -1.58 -5.45
N GLY A 248 0.00 -1.16 -4.28
CA GLY A 248 1.35 -0.64 -4.13
C GLY A 248 2.34 -1.76 -4.45
N GLN A 249 2.48 -2.07 -5.75
CA GLN A 249 3.56 -2.89 -6.27
C GLN A 249 4.86 -2.07 -6.31
#